data_AF-A0AAE3NVB9-F1
#
_entry.id   AF-A0AAE3NVB9-F1
#
_cell.length_a   1.000
_cell.length_b   1.000
_cell.length_c   1.000
_cell.angle_alpha   90.00
_cell.angle_beta   90.00
_cell.angle_gamma   90.00
#
_symmetry.space_group_name_H-M   'P 1'
#
loop_
_entity.id
_entity.type
_entity.pdbx_description
1 polymer ?
#
loop_
_entity_poly.entity_id
_entity_poly.type
_entity_poly.pdbx_seq_one_letter_code
_entity_poly.pdbx_strand_id
1 'polypeptide(L)'
;MTRVLAALALCLLAACSTVPRTAGGGDTALRPDAGGMAVAGSDQRIDFGRAEDGVIAAATRVLGAPPVSRAVNPECGAGPTTIVKYDRIDLLFLDGTFRGWVTDDPRTAAANGLSPGVTRAQLEAGGYGPFETTTLGVEFEANGVFGLLPDGAPDTPVQLLWAGTSCFFR
;
A
#
# COMPACT_ATOMS: atom_id res chain seq x y z
N MET A 1 17.05 34.78 65.23
CA MET A 1 16.04 33.76 65.62
C MET A 1 15.41 33.24 64.34
N THR A 2 15.45 31.92 64.19
CA THR A 2 15.38 31.13 62.96
C THR A 2 13.94 30.70 62.62
N ARG A 3 13.51 30.83 61.35
CA ARG A 3 12.41 30.08 60.66
C ARG A 3 12.66 30.26 59.15
N VAL A 4 13.20 29.34 58.33
CA VAL A 4 12.85 27.96 57.91
C VAL A 4 11.47 27.84 57.24
N LEU A 5 11.48 27.18 56.07
CA LEU A 5 10.40 26.69 55.18
C LEU A 5 9.88 27.68 54.12
N ALA A 6 9.68 27.34 52.85
CA ALA A 6 9.75 26.06 52.14
C ALA A 6 10.02 26.30 50.64
N ALA A 7 10.89 25.47 50.05
CA ALA A 7 11.07 25.38 48.61
C ALA A 7 9.93 24.55 48.01
N LEU A 8 9.10 25.15 47.14
CA LEU A 8 8.13 24.43 46.32
C LEU A 8 8.74 24.23 44.94
N ALA A 9 9.36 23.06 44.74
CA ALA A 9 9.82 22.62 43.43
C ALA A 9 8.61 22.15 42.60
N LEU A 10 8.21 22.95 41.60
CA LEU A 10 7.24 22.54 40.60
C LEU A 10 7.94 21.62 39.59
N CYS A 11 7.78 20.30 39.77
CA CYS A 11 8.08 19.31 38.74
C CYS A 11 7.06 19.44 37.60
N LEU A 12 7.43 20.17 36.54
CA LEU A 12 6.74 20.12 35.25
C LEU A 12 7.05 18.77 34.59
N LEU A 13 6.17 17.79 34.79
CA LEU A 13 6.14 16.57 34.00
C LEU A 13 5.83 16.94 32.55
N ALA A 14 6.87 16.96 31.71
CA ALA A 14 6.75 16.95 30.27
C ALA A 14 6.11 15.62 29.85
N ALA A 15 4.79 15.60 29.74
CA ALA A 15 4.04 14.50 29.14
C ALA A 15 4.33 14.52 27.64
N CYS A 16 5.37 13.82 27.21
CA CYS A 16 5.48 13.34 25.84
C CYS A 16 4.33 12.35 25.62
N SER A 17 3.18 12.85 25.17
CA SER A 17 2.13 12.02 24.61
C SER A 17 2.68 11.39 23.33
N THR A 18 3.29 10.22 23.46
CA THR A 18 3.47 9.28 22.36
C THR A 18 2.09 8.89 21.88
N VAL A 19 1.61 9.59 20.84
CA VAL A 19 0.48 9.12 20.04
C VAL A 19 0.85 7.69 19.61
N PRO A 20 0.03 6.67 19.93
CA PRO A 20 0.23 5.35 19.36
C PRO A 20 0.16 5.53 17.84
N ARG A 21 1.28 5.36 17.15
CA ARG A 21 1.23 5.09 15.72
C ARG A 21 0.39 3.84 15.60
N THR A 22 -0.76 3.95 14.94
CA THR A 22 -1.58 2.80 14.57
C THR A 22 -0.65 1.79 13.90
N ALA A 23 -0.34 0.72 14.63
CA ALA A 23 0.49 -0.36 14.15
C ALA A 23 -0.37 -1.14 13.14
N GLY A 24 -0.17 -0.85 11.86
CA GLY A 24 -0.96 -1.44 10.78
C GLY A 24 -0.37 -1.28 9.38
N GLY A 25 0.91 -0.91 9.26
CA GLY A 25 1.64 -0.97 7.99
C GLY A 25 2.83 -1.90 8.19
N GLY A 26 2.76 -3.11 7.63
CA GLY A 26 3.83 -4.09 7.76
C GLY A 26 5.16 -3.54 7.25
N ASP A 27 6.27 -4.00 7.85
CA ASP A 27 7.65 -3.77 7.41
C ASP A 27 7.89 -4.39 6.02
N THR A 28 7.22 -3.87 5.00
CA THR A 28 7.39 -4.32 3.64
C THR A 28 8.55 -3.55 3.05
N ALA A 29 9.61 -4.29 2.69
CA ALA A 29 10.79 -3.75 2.05
C ALA A 29 10.47 -3.05 0.71
N LEU A 30 9.36 -3.41 0.06
CA LEU A 30 8.76 -2.69 -1.06
C LEU A 30 7.50 -1.93 -0.62
N ARG A 31 7.42 -0.65 -0.98
CA ARG A 31 6.26 0.20 -0.77
C ARG A 31 5.69 0.60 -2.12
N PRO A 32 4.65 -0.09 -2.61
CA PRO A 32 4.04 0.24 -3.90
C PRO A 32 3.44 1.65 -3.91
N ASP A 33 3.50 2.34 -5.05
CA ASP A 33 2.97 3.68 -5.25
C ASP A 33 2.43 3.87 -6.67
N ALA A 34 1.96 5.08 -7.00
CA ALA A 34 1.38 5.40 -8.30
C ALA A 34 2.35 5.27 -9.49
N GLY A 35 3.66 5.24 -9.24
CA GLY A 35 4.71 5.16 -10.25
C GLY A 35 5.46 3.83 -10.28
N GLY A 36 5.17 2.91 -9.36
CA GLY A 36 5.86 1.63 -9.25
C GLY A 36 6.01 1.18 -7.80
N MET A 37 7.24 0.95 -7.35
CA MET A 37 7.54 0.55 -5.98
C MET A 37 8.78 1.26 -5.44
N ALA A 38 8.65 1.95 -4.32
CA ALA A 38 9.77 2.46 -3.54
C ALA A 38 10.38 1.35 -2.66
N VAL A 39 11.68 1.43 -2.38
CA VAL A 39 12.37 0.51 -1.46
C VAL A 39 12.50 1.17 -0.09
N ALA A 40 11.91 0.57 0.94
CA ALA A 40 11.87 1.12 2.27
C ALA A 40 13.29 1.38 2.82
N GLY A 41 13.50 2.59 3.39
CA GLY A 41 14.80 2.98 3.96
C GLY A 41 15.87 3.37 2.94
N SER A 42 15.50 3.60 1.67
CA SER A 42 16.42 4.06 0.63
C SER A 42 15.74 5.00 -0.37
N ASP A 43 16.53 5.69 -1.20
CA ASP A 43 16.02 6.46 -2.35
C ASP A 43 15.85 5.57 -3.61
N GLN A 44 16.03 4.25 -3.48
CA GLN A 44 15.89 3.33 -4.59
C GLN A 44 14.43 3.03 -4.89
N ARG A 45 14.16 2.80 -6.18
CA ARG A 45 12.82 2.62 -6.73
C ARG A 45 12.83 1.73 -7.95
N ILE A 46 11.72 1.01 -8.14
CA ILE A 46 11.42 0.15 -9.29
C ILE A 46 10.21 0.78 -10.00
N ASP A 47 10.49 1.62 -10.97
CA ASP A 47 9.46 2.41 -11.65
C ASP A 47 8.74 1.62 -12.76
N PHE A 48 7.51 2.02 -13.07
CA PHE A 48 6.82 1.60 -14.27
C PHE A 48 7.64 1.91 -15.53
N GLY A 49 7.49 1.06 -16.54
CA GLY A 49 8.25 1.10 -17.80
C GLY A 49 9.58 0.33 -17.77
N ARG A 50 10.04 -0.12 -16.61
CA ARG A 50 11.25 -0.96 -16.48
C ARG A 50 11.02 -2.35 -17.07
N ALA A 51 12.05 -2.93 -17.68
CA ALA A 51 11.98 -4.27 -18.28
C ALA A 51 11.70 -5.36 -17.23
N GLU A 52 10.91 -6.37 -17.62
CA GLU A 52 10.44 -7.47 -16.77
C GLU A 52 11.57 -8.14 -15.97
N ASP A 53 12.60 -8.63 -16.65
CA ASP A 53 13.72 -9.34 -16.00
C ASP A 53 14.42 -8.49 -14.93
N GLY A 54 14.60 -7.20 -15.21
CA GLY A 54 15.25 -6.26 -14.28
C GLY A 54 14.39 -5.99 -13.04
N VAL A 55 13.07 -5.91 -13.22
CA VAL A 55 12.10 -5.72 -12.14
C VAL A 55 12.03 -6.98 -11.27
N ILE A 56 11.94 -8.17 -11.87
CA ILE A 56 11.91 -9.44 -11.14
C ILE A 56 13.22 -9.63 -10.35
N ALA A 57 14.37 -9.33 -10.96
CA ALA A 57 15.66 -9.43 -10.27
C ALA A 57 15.77 -8.47 -9.08
N ALA A 58 15.29 -7.24 -9.22
CA ALA A 58 15.28 -6.25 -8.14
C ALA A 58 14.29 -6.62 -7.03
N ALA A 59 13.04 -6.95 -7.38
CA ALA A 59 12.01 -7.34 -6.43
C ALA A 59 12.41 -8.58 -5.63
N THR A 60 12.94 -9.61 -6.30
CA THR A 60 13.46 -10.83 -5.65
C THR A 60 14.54 -10.52 -4.63
N ARG A 61 15.45 -9.59 -4.94
CA ARG A 61 16.52 -9.17 -4.02
C ARG A 61 15.96 -8.45 -2.80
N VAL A 62 15.01 -7.53 -3.00
CA VAL A 62 14.43 -6.73 -1.91
C VAL A 62 13.53 -7.58 -1.02
N LEU A 63 12.73 -8.47 -1.62
CA LEU A 63 11.81 -9.35 -0.91
C LEU A 63 12.50 -10.58 -0.30
N GLY A 64 13.72 -10.91 -0.76
CA GLY A 64 14.49 -12.06 -0.27
C GLY A 64 13.95 -13.43 -0.70
N ALA A 65 12.99 -13.47 -1.63
CA ALA A 65 12.35 -14.67 -2.12
C ALA A 65 12.01 -14.55 -3.61
N PRO A 66 12.05 -15.67 -4.38
CA PRO A 66 11.63 -15.67 -5.78
C PRO A 66 10.11 -15.50 -5.92
N PRO A 67 9.60 -15.21 -7.13
CA PRO A 67 8.18 -15.27 -7.41
C PRO A 67 7.57 -16.63 -7.06
N VAL A 68 6.36 -16.63 -6.53
CA VAL A 68 5.53 -17.82 -6.27
C VAL A 68 5.01 -18.40 -7.58
N SER A 69 4.65 -17.55 -8.55
CA SER A 69 4.22 -18.00 -9.87
C SER A 69 4.39 -16.92 -10.93
N ARG A 70 4.34 -17.34 -12.20
CA ARG A 70 4.31 -16.49 -13.38
C ARG A 70 3.30 -17.06 -14.36
N ALA A 71 2.37 -16.24 -14.80
CA ALA A 71 1.34 -16.62 -15.77
C ALA A 71 1.06 -15.48 -16.75
N VAL A 72 0.56 -15.79 -17.95
CA VAL A 72 0.08 -14.79 -18.90
C VAL A 72 -1.44 -14.80 -18.89
N ASN A 73 -2.05 -13.63 -18.72
CA ASN A 73 -3.47 -13.42 -18.94
C ASN A 73 -3.67 -12.86 -20.36
N PRO A 74 -4.15 -13.67 -21.33
CA PRO A 74 -4.37 -13.22 -22.70
C PRO A 74 -5.62 -12.34 -22.85
N GLU A 75 -6.50 -12.32 -21.85
CA GLU A 75 -7.80 -11.65 -21.89
C GLU A 75 -7.81 -10.29 -21.16
N CYS A 76 -6.65 -9.84 -20.69
CA CYS A 76 -6.54 -8.52 -20.08
C CYS A 76 -6.87 -7.43 -21.11
N GLY A 77 -7.73 -6.47 -20.76
CA GLY A 77 -8.24 -5.46 -21.70
C GLY A 77 -7.17 -4.55 -22.32
N ALA A 78 -6.02 -4.40 -21.66
CA ALA A 78 -4.86 -3.67 -22.18
C ALA A 78 -4.00 -4.48 -23.17
N GLY A 79 -4.27 -5.78 -23.33
CA GLY A 79 -3.47 -6.74 -24.10
C GLY A 79 -2.89 -7.86 -23.23
N PRO A 80 -2.31 -8.91 -23.84
CA PRO A 80 -1.72 -10.03 -23.10
C PRO A 80 -0.75 -9.55 -22.02
N THR A 81 -1.07 -9.83 -20.77
CA THR A 81 -0.35 -9.30 -19.61
C THR A 81 0.27 -10.44 -18.82
N THR A 82 1.57 -10.40 -18.58
CA THR A 82 2.25 -11.33 -17.67
C THR A 82 2.00 -10.88 -16.24
N ILE A 83 1.52 -11.78 -15.39
CA ILE A 83 1.34 -11.58 -13.96
C ILE A 83 2.41 -12.41 -13.25
N VAL A 84 3.27 -11.75 -12.48
CA VAL A 84 4.29 -12.38 -11.64
C VAL A 84 3.87 -12.18 -10.19
N LYS A 85 3.56 -13.29 -9.51
CA LYS A 85 3.07 -13.27 -8.14
C LYS A 85 4.20 -13.44 -7.15
N TYR A 86 4.28 -12.57 -6.15
CA TYR A 86 5.03 -12.78 -4.91
C TYR A 86 4.04 -13.08 -3.78
N ASP A 87 4.55 -13.42 -2.58
CA ASP A 87 3.71 -13.77 -1.42
C ASP A 87 2.59 -12.76 -1.14
N ARG A 88 2.85 -11.47 -1.36
CA ARG A 88 1.96 -10.37 -0.90
C ARG A 88 1.61 -9.35 -1.97
N ILE A 89 2.13 -9.50 -3.19
CA ILE A 89 1.95 -8.52 -4.26
C ILE A 89 2.11 -9.20 -5.61
N ASP A 90 1.22 -8.85 -6.53
CA ASP A 90 1.27 -9.26 -7.92
C ASP A 90 1.84 -8.11 -8.75
N LEU A 91 2.79 -8.42 -9.63
CA LEU A 91 3.40 -7.47 -10.57
C LEU A 91 2.88 -7.78 -11.97
N LEU A 92 2.41 -6.74 -12.67
CA LEU A 92 1.82 -6.84 -14.00
C LEU A 92 2.77 -6.26 -15.03
N PHE A 93 3.04 -7.05 -16.06
CA PHE A 93 3.90 -6.69 -17.18
C PHE A 93 3.13 -6.74 -18.48
N LEU A 94 3.12 -5.61 -19.18
CA LEU A 94 2.53 -5.46 -20.50
C LEU A 94 3.66 -5.08 -21.46
N ASP A 95 3.70 -5.74 -22.61
CA ASP A 95 4.77 -5.60 -23.61
C ASP A 95 6.19 -5.75 -23.01
N GLY A 96 6.35 -6.67 -22.07
CA GLY A 96 7.63 -6.95 -21.39
C GLY A 96 8.10 -5.86 -20.42
N THR A 97 7.25 -4.90 -20.08
CA THR A 97 7.58 -3.79 -19.16
C THR A 97 6.66 -3.79 -17.95
N PHE A 98 7.17 -3.41 -16.77
CA PHE A 98 6.38 -3.30 -15.54
C PHE A 98 5.37 -2.17 -15.67
N ARG A 99 4.08 -2.48 -15.57
CA ARG A 99 2.99 -1.53 -15.82
C ARG A 99 1.97 -1.43 -14.71
N GLY A 100 1.99 -2.32 -13.74
CA GLY A 100 1.08 -2.24 -12.62
C GLY A 100 1.43 -3.19 -11.51
N TRP A 101 0.82 -2.97 -10.35
CA TRP A 101 0.88 -3.87 -9.22
C TRP A 101 -0.50 -3.98 -8.58
N VAL A 102 -0.75 -5.10 -7.91
CA VAL A 102 -1.99 -5.37 -7.18
C VAL A 102 -1.65 -6.06 -5.85
N THR A 103 -2.34 -5.71 -4.77
CA THR A 103 -2.24 -6.42 -3.49
C THR A 103 -3.57 -6.45 -2.75
N ASP A 104 -3.89 -7.59 -2.16
CA ASP A 104 -4.97 -7.81 -1.20
C ASP A 104 -4.44 -8.12 0.22
N ASP A 105 -3.12 -8.13 0.40
CA ASP A 105 -2.48 -8.52 1.64
C ASP A 105 -2.35 -7.31 2.59
N PRO A 106 -2.94 -7.34 3.79
CA PRO A 106 -2.90 -6.23 4.75
C PRO A 106 -1.49 -5.92 5.28
N ARG A 107 -0.52 -6.81 5.05
CA ARG A 107 0.90 -6.60 5.39
C ARG A 107 1.58 -5.69 4.37
N THR A 108 1.00 -5.44 3.20
CA THR A 108 1.55 -4.61 2.13
C THR A 108 0.88 -3.24 2.11
N ALA A 109 1.49 -2.26 2.77
CA ALA A 109 1.06 -0.88 2.70
C ALA A 109 1.66 -0.15 1.49
N ALA A 110 0.82 0.61 0.78
CA ALA A 110 1.27 1.55 -0.24
C ALA A 110 2.04 2.73 0.38
N ALA A 111 2.83 3.43 -0.44
CA ALA A 111 3.66 4.54 0.03
C ALA A 111 2.82 5.68 0.64
N ASN A 112 1.60 5.90 0.14
CA ASN A 112 0.64 6.86 0.67
C ASN A 112 -0.04 6.42 1.99
N GLY A 113 0.26 5.23 2.50
CA GLY A 113 -0.26 4.72 3.77
C GLY A 113 -1.55 3.91 3.66
N LEU A 114 -2.10 3.71 2.45
CA LEU A 114 -3.20 2.77 2.24
C LEU A 114 -2.74 1.33 2.44
N SER A 115 -3.61 0.49 2.98
CA SER A 115 -3.40 -0.96 3.07
C SER A 115 -4.73 -1.68 2.95
N PRO A 116 -4.78 -2.91 2.39
CA PRO A 116 -5.94 -3.78 2.55
C PRO A 116 -6.28 -3.98 4.03
N GLY A 117 -7.56 -4.19 4.34
CA GLY A 117 -8.06 -4.37 5.70
C GLY A 117 -8.47 -3.09 6.45
N VAL A 118 -8.08 -1.90 5.98
CA VAL A 118 -8.57 -0.61 6.53
C VAL A 118 -10.05 -0.44 6.17
N THR A 119 -10.89 -0.05 7.13
CA THR A 119 -12.34 0.11 6.88
C THR A 119 -12.67 1.41 6.17
N ARG A 120 -13.83 1.46 5.51
CA ARG A 120 -14.36 2.67 4.89
C ARG A 120 -14.41 3.85 5.87
N ALA A 121 -14.91 3.65 7.09
CA ALA A 121 -14.98 4.69 8.10
C ALA A 121 -13.60 5.23 8.49
N GLN A 122 -12.58 4.36 8.56
CA GLN A 122 -11.20 4.76 8.82
C GLN A 122 -10.62 5.57 7.66
N LEU A 123 -10.93 5.18 6.42
CA LEU A 123 -10.54 5.94 5.23
C LEU A 123 -11.17 7.34 5.21
N GLU A 124 -12.48 7.43 5.42
CA GLU A 124 -13.21 8.70 5.47
C GLU A 124 -12.68 9.61 6.59
N ALA A 125 -12.40 9.05 7.78
CA ALA A 125 -11.76 9.80 8.87
C ALA A 125 -10.34 10.28 8.53
N GLY A 126 -9.64 9.55 7.64
CA GLY A 126 -8.35 9.93 7.07
C GLY A 126 -8.43 10.92 5.91
N GLY A 127 -9.64 11.32 5.47
CA GLY A 127 -9.86 12.23 4.35
C GLY A 127 -9.75 11.56 2.97
N TYR A 128 -9.81 10.24 2.89
CA TYR A 128 -9.84 9.51 1.62
C TYR A 128 -11.25 9.51 1.01
N GLY A 129 -11.31 9.57 -0.32
CA GLY A 129 -12.53 9.66 -1.12
C GLY A 129 -12.32 10.59 -2.32
N PRO A 130 -13.33 10.74 -3.21
CA PRO A 130 -14.68 10.18 -3.12
C PRO A 130 -14.71 8.65 -3.34
N PHE A 131 -15.83 8.03 -2.95
CA PHE A 131 -16.11 6.62 -3.18
C PHE A 131 -17.20 6.47 -4.24
N GLU A 132 -16.98 5.59 -5.20
CA GLU A 132 -17.87 5.38 -6.35
C GLU A 132 -18.33 3.93 -6.39
N THR A 133 -19.63 3.71 -6.56
CA THR A 133 -20.17 2.37 -6.77
C THR A 133 -19.96 1.94 -8.22
N THR A 134 -19.34 0.79 -8.42
CA THR A 134 -19.06 0.19 -9.73
C THR A 134 -19.57 -1.24 -9.77
N THR A 135 -19.38 -1.93 -10.90
CA THR A 135 -19.74 -3.35 -11.04
C THR A 135 -18.88 -4.28 -10.18
N LEU A 136 -17.74 -3.79 -9.68
CA LEU A 136 -16.81 -4.54 -8.84
C LEU A 136 -17.06 -4.34 -7.34
N GLY A 137 -17.85 -3.33 -6.95
CA GLY A 137 -18.09 -2.95 -5.56
C GLY A 137 -18.06 -1.44 -5.40
N VAL A 138 -17.30 -0.95 -4.42
CA VAL A 138 -17.06 0.48 -4.21
C VAL A 138 -15.59 0.78 -4.42
N GLU A 139 -15.27 1.63 -5.38
CA GLU A 139 -13.89 2.02 -5.71
C GLU A 139 -13.58 3.44 -5.21
N PHE A 140 -12.31 3.70 -4.93
CA PHE A 140 -11.79 5.03 -4.64
C PHE A 140 -10.37 5.17 -5.18
N GLU A 141 -9.91 6.41 -5.26
CA GLU A 141 -8.54 6.76 -5.68
C GLU A 141 -7.93 7.72 -4.66
N ALA A 142 -6.63 7.56 -4.42
CA ALA A 142 -5.86 8.49 -3.62
C ALA A 142 -4.40 8.55 -4.08
N ASN A 143 -4.02 9.69 -4.68
CA ASN A 143 -2.67 9.97 -5.16
C ASN A 143 -2.14 8.90 -6.13
N GLY A 144 -2.97 8.45 -7.06
CA GLY A 144 -2.70 7.47 -8.11
C GLY A 144 -2.72 6.00 -7.63
N VAL A 145 -3.09 5.76 -6.37
CA VAL A 145 -3.38 4.41 -5.85
C VAL A 145 -4.89 4.24 -5.76
N PHE A 146 -5.39 3.18 -6.35
CA PHE A 146 -6.79 2.84 -6.37
C PHE A 146 -7.08 1.74 -5.35
N GLY A 147 -8.30 1.73 -4.81
CA GLY A 147 -8.75 0.70 -3.89
C GLY A 147 -10.18 0.26 -4.13
N LEU A 148 -10.47 -0.98 -3.74
CA LEU A 148 -11.78 -1.61 -3.89
C LEU A 148 -12.27 -2.10 -2.53
N LEU A 149 -13.52 -1.78 -2.23
CA LEU A 149 -14.31 -2.32 -1.13
C LEU A 149 -15.44 -3.20 -1.70
N PRO A 150 -15.79 -4.33 -1.06
CA PRO A 150 -16.91 -5.17 -1.50
C PRO A 150 -18.26 -4.44 -1.55
N ASP A 151 -18.47 -3.49 -0.64
CA ASP A 151 -19.68 -2.67 -0.57
C ASP A 151 -19.40 -1.31 0.12
N GLY A 152 -20.45 -0.54 0.36
CA GLY A 152 -20.36 0.81 0.93
C GLY A 152 -20.52 0.92 2.45
N ALA A 153 -20.60 -0.17 3.20
CA ALA A 153 -20.81 -0.09 4.64
C ALA A 153 -19.58 0.50 5.38
N PRO A 154 -19.76 1.23 6.50
CA PRO A 154 -18.65 1.90 7.20
C PRO A 154 -17.56 0.95 7.73
N ASP A 155 -17.92 -0.29 8.08
CA ASP A 155 -17.02 -1.32 8.60
C ASP A 155 -16.42 -2.20 7.50
N THR A 156 -16.86 -2.04 6.25
CA THR A 156 -16.33 -2.81 5.13
C THR A 156 -14.85 -2.48 4.91
N PRO A 157 -13.97 -3.50 4.91
CA PRO A 157 -12.55 -3.31 4.68
C PRO A 157 -12.23 -3.13 3.19
N VAL A 158 -11.16 -2.40 2.91
CA VAL A 158 -10.49 -2.45 1.60
C VAL A 158 -10.06 -3.89 1.34
N GLN A 159 -10.54 -4.46 0.25
CA GLN A 159 -10.17 -5.81 -0.19
C GLN A 159 -8.92 -5.78 -1.05
N LEU A 160 -8.75 -4.76 -1.89
CA LEU A 160 -7.74 -4.75 -2.93
C LEU A 160 -7.21 -3.33 -3.13
N LEU A 161 -5.90 -3.21 -3.36
CA LEU A 161 -5.23 -1.99 -3.81
C LEU A 161 -4.46 -2.25 -5.11
N TRP A 162 -4.36 -1.24 -5.96
CA TRP A 162 -3.56 -1.30 -7.19
C TRP A 162 -3.11 0.07 -7.68
N ALA A 163 -2.11 0.08 -8.57
CA ALA A 163 -1.83 1.21 -9.44
C ALA A 163 -1.32 0.73 -10.80
N GLY A 164 -1.48 1.60 -11.81
CA GLY A 164 -1.11 1.30 -13.20
C GLY A 164 -2.12 0.41 -13.91
N THR A 165 -1.64 -0.47 -14.79
CA THR A 165 -2.48 -1.45 -15.50
C THR A 165 -3.09 -2.44 -14.52
N SER A 166 -4.37 -2.74 -14.68
CA SER A 166 -5.05 -3.85 -14.01
C SER A 166 -5.78 -4.73 -15.04
N CYS A 167 -6.06 -5.97 -14.67
CA CYS A 167 -6.80 -6.92 -15.50
C CYS A 167 -8.17 -7.24 -14.91
N PHE A 168 -8.78 -6.26 -14.21
CA PHE A 168 -10.14 -6.41 -13.69
C PHE A 168 -11.13 -6.26 -14.85
N PHE A 169 -11.93 -7.29 -15.06
CA PHE A 169 -13.00 -7.26 -16.06
C PHE A 169 -14.11 -6.32 -15.58
N ARG A 170 -14.58 -5.48 -16.49
CA ARG A 170 -15.62 -4.48 -16.27
C ARG A 170 -16.61 -4.55 -17.41
#